data_AF-A0A8T5VGS5-F1
#
_entry.id   AF-A0A8T5VGS5-F1
#
_cell.length_a   1.000
_cell.length_b   1.000
_cell.length_c   1.000
_cell.angle_alpha   90.00
_cell.angle_beta   90.00
_cell.angle_gamma   90.00
#
_symmetry.space_group_name_H-M   'P 1'
#
loop_
_entity.id
_entity.type
_entity.pdbx_description
1 polymer ?
#
loop_
_entity_poly.entity_id
_entity_poly.type
_entity_poly.pdbx_seq_one_letter_code
_entity_poly.pdbx_strand_id
1 'polypeptide(L)'
;MGLIDPRVTRTAFIETIRGCRFNCSFCDWGGKQRILFDNEHVKSIIKKCLDDGFPLIAFLDSIFGDKAERQAELLRYLVEHVTEDTKFAFEIYLEMMDSECIKQMRNLAQRGAVAKIEIGLQSADSQTVRRSNRPQNLKKFVQRYHALVEYLPKIRDVVQIDLIIGLPDETMESFGRGLNLVYSLDPGVISVFPLDVFPGSDLWSQKSLLSITAFDQPPYNLISTPTMSLHEIEFLTRLAWSLQDLRLQFRDTISVLNHVVDGGIFQFMCDYLKHSKMAYSAYDPKLIGIEQFLDFAQFAADRSTRFAVSDQLAVKQHLLFDLAPAALLSGRLREIEYLFASDSCGAWSQLAHRNELLVEFDSLLDVDSVRQTASTCGRRALHRGALSVVLQAQRVGCKRTVLDRDGALAVTRAFPSFPMLRAWGMERQPSGDRAGIEAGCADSEQEARCVS
;
A
#
# COMPACT_ATOMS: atom_id res chain seq x y z
N MET A 1 -14.86 -20.54 18.80
CA MET A 1 -14.89 -20.57 17.31
C MET A 1 -15.92 -19.56 16.87
N GLY A 2 -15.49 -18.48 16.22
CA GLY A 2 -16.41 -17.45 15.71
C GLY A 2 -16.96 -17.86 14.34
N LEU A 3 -18.27 -17.72 14.14
CA LEU A 3 -18.89 -17.78 12.82
C LEU A 3 -18.82 -16.37 12.23
N ILE A 4 -18.15 -16.21 11.09
CA ILE A 4 -18.25 -14.98 10.30
C ILE A 4 -19.48 -15.16 9.41
N ASP A 5 -20.60 -14.52 9.75
CA ASP A 5 -21.80 -14.57 8.92
C ASP A 5 -21.55 -13.76 7.63
N PRO A 6 -21.48 -14.43 6.47
CA PRO A 6 -21.18 -13.76 5.21
C PRO A 6 -22.27 -12.76 4.82
N ARG A 7 -23.50 -12.88 5.35
CA ARG A 7 -24.58 -11.92 5.12
C ARG A 7 -24.32 -10.58 5.81
N VAL A 8 -23.58 -10.60 6.93
CA VAL A 8 -23.20 -9.40 7.68
C VAL A 8 -21.99 -8.73 7.04
N THR A 9 -20.96 -9.51 6.70
CA THR A 9 -19.75 -8.97 6.05
C THR A 9 -19.94 -8.68 4.57
N ARG A 10 -21.04 -9.16 3.97
CA ARG A 10 -21.29 -9.15 2.53
C ARG A 10 -20.13 -9.78 1.74
N THR A 11 -19.39 -10.70 2.37
CA THR A 11 -18.20 -11.32 1.80
C THR A 11 -18.29 -12.83 1.96
N ALA A 12 -18.16 -13.56 0.87
CA ALA A 12 -18.01 -15.01 0.90
C ALA A 12 -16.52 -15.36 0.98
N PHE A 13 -16.16 -16.21 1.94
CA PHE A 13 -14.80 -16.73 2.08
C PHE A 13 -14.76 -18.17 1.59
N ILE A 14 -13.86 -18.46 0.65
CA ILE A 14 -13.76 -19.78 0.01
C ILE A 14 -12.34 -20.31 0.17
N GLU A 15 -12.21 -21.52 0.70
CA GLU A 15 -10.99 -22.32 0.59
C GLU A 15 -11.11 -23.21 -0.64
N THR A 16 -10.20 -23.07 -1.61
CA THR A 16 -10.02 -24.06 -2.68
C THR A 16 -8.93 -25.06 -2.31
N ILE A 17 -8.06 -24.70 -1.36
CA ILE A 17 -7.07 -25.55 -0.71
C ILE A 17 -7.02 -25.28 0.79
N ARG A 18 -6.61 -26.28 1.58
CA ARG A 18 -6.16 -26.08 2.95
C ARG A 18 -4.72 -26.54 3.10
N GLY A 19 -3.86 -25.70 3.67
CA GLY A 19 -2.42 -25.91 3.74
C GLY A 19 -1.68 -25.48 2.47
N CYS A 20 -0.36 -25.29 2.58
CA CYS A 20 0.52 -24.90 1.48
C CYS A 20 1.48 -26.03 1.09
N ARG A 21 1.80 -26.14 -0.21
CA ARG A 21 2.79 -27.11 -0.71
C ARG A 21 4.24 -26.77 -0.37
N PHE A 22 4.50 -25.54 0.08
CA PHE A 22 5.82 -25.09 0.49
C PHE A 22 6.00 -25.26 1.99
N ASN A 23 7.26 -25.28 2.42
CA ASN A 23 7.64 -25.40 3.83
C ASN A 23 8.53 -24.21 4.25
N CYS A 24 8.07 -23.00 3.95
CA CYS A 24 8.77 -21.77 4.33
C CYS A 24 8.95 -21.76 5.86
N SER A 25 10.17 -21.59 6.33
CA SER A 25 10.52 -21.80 7.74
C SER A 25 9.77 -20.90 8.72
N PHE A 26 9.44 -19.67 8.33
CA PHE A 26 8.71 -18.69 9.13
C PHE A 26 7.18 -18.89 9.12
N CYS A 27 6.66 -19.76 8.26
CA CYS A 27 5.24 -19.87 7.99
C CYS A 27 4.60 -20.99 8.82
N ASP A 28 3.53 -20.67 9.54
CA ASP A 28 2.72 -21.70 10.23
C ASP A 28 1.77 -22.45 9.27
N TRP A 29 1.62 -21.99 8.02
CA TRP A 29 0.76 -22.64 7.01
C TRP A 29 1.47 -23.73 6.19
N GLY A 30 2.81 -23.69 6.14
CA GLY A 30 3.63 -24.60 5.33
C GLY A 30 3.77 -26.00 5.93
N GLY A 31 4.01 -27.01 5.09
CA GLY A 31 4.35 -28.37 5.53
C GLY A 31 3.25 -29.19 6.23
N LYS A 32 2.07 -28.59 6.47
CA LYS A 32 0.90 -29.25 7.08
C LYS A 32 0.14 -30.12 6.08
N GLN A 33 -0.80 -30.95 6.57
CA GLN A 33 -1.67 -31.77 5.72
C GLN A 33 -2.38 -30.92 4.67
N ARG A 34 -2.00 -31.11 3.42
CA ARG A 34 -2.55 -30.39 2.27
C ARG A 34 -3.83 -31.08 1.79
N ILE A 35 -4.95 -30.36 1.83
CA ILE A 35 -6.25 -30.82 1.32
C ILE A 35 -6.59 -29.99 0.09
N LEU A 36 -6.79 -30.66 -1.05
CA LEU A 36 -7.25 -30.05 -2.28
C LEU A 36 -8.74 -30.33 -2.45
N PHE A 37 -9.56 -29.29 -2.52
CA PHE A 37 -10.98 -29.46 -2.79
C PHE A 37 -11.22 -29.67 -4.29
N ASP A 38 -12.13 -30.59 -4.61
CA ASP A 38 -12.53 -30.92 -5.98
C ASP A 38 -13.01 -29.69 -6.75
N ASN A 39 -12.61 -29.57 -8.02
CA ASN A 39 -12.89 -28.37 -8.82
C ASN A 39 -14.38 -28.18 -9.07
N GLU A 40 -15.14 -29.25 -9.33
CA GLU A 40 -16.58 -29.14 -9.56
C GLU A 40 -17.30 -28.73 -8.28
N HIS A 41 -16.85 -29.23 -7.13
CA HIS A 41 -17.32 -28.76 -5.84
C HIS A 41 -17.02 -27.26 -5.63
N VAL A 42 -15.79 -26.81 -5.85
CA VAL A 42 -15.39 -25.41 -5.72
C VAL A 42 -16.19 -24.51 -6.67
N LYS A 43 -16.35 -24.91 -7.95
CA LYS A 43 -17.17 -24.19 -8.93
C LYS A 43 -18.63 -24.09 -8.49
N SER A 44 -19.20 -25.15 -7.92
CA SER A 44 -20.58 -25.13 -7.40
C SER A 44 -20.77 -24.12 -6.26
N ILE A 45 -19.77 -23.99 -5.37
CA ILE A 45 -19.78 -23.00 -4.29
C ILE A 45 -19.66 -21.58 -4.88
N ILE A 46 -18.72 -21.36 -5.79
CA ILE A 46 -18.55 -20.07 -6.48
C ILE A 46 -19.86 -19.66 -7.17
N LYS A 47 -20.47 -20.59 -7.93
CA LYS A 47 -21.75 -20.33 -8.61
C LYS A 47 -22.82 -19.91 -7.61
N LYS A 48 -22.95 -20.63 -6.50
CA LYS A 48 -23.90 -20.28 -5.45
C LYS A 48 -23.64 -18.88 -4.90
N CYS A 49 -22.38 -18.51 -4.65
CA CYS A 49 -22.05 -17.17 -4.17
C CYS A 49 -22.39 -16.06 -5.18
N LEU A 50 -22.20 -16.33 -6.48
CA LEU A 50 -22.59 -15.42 -7.55
C LEU A 50 -24.12 -15.29 -7.64
N ASP A 51 -24.85 -16.41 -7.58
CA ASP A 51 -26.32 -16.45 -7.58
C ASP A 51 -26.91 -15.71 -6.36
N ASP A 52 -26.26 -15.83 -5.19
CA ASP A 52 -26.64 -15.17 -3.94
C ASP A 52 -26.23 -13.66 -3.92
N GLY A 53 -25.52 -13.18 -4.95
CA GLY A 53 -25.18 -11.76 -5.12
C GLY A 53 -24.15 -11.22 -4.12
N PHE A 54 -23.15 -12.03 -3.75
CA PHE A 54 -22.06 -11.56 -2.90
C PHE A 54 -21.17 -10.54 -3.63
N PRO A 55 -21.03 -9.29 -3.13
CA PRO A 55 -20.20 -8.28 -3.80
C PRO A 55 -18.69 -8.57 -3.71
N LEU A 56 -18.28 -9.40 -2.75
CA LEU A 56 -16.90 -9.85 -2.61
C LEU A 56 -16.84 -11.35 -2.34
N ILE A 57 -16.02 -12.04 -3.13
CA ILE A 57 -15.60 -13.41 -2.90
C ILE A 57 -14.09 -13.41 -2.64
N ALA A 58 -13.68 -13.72 -1.42
CA ALA A 58 -12.29 -13.76 -1.00
C ALA A 58 -11.81 -15.21 -0.88
N PHE A 59 -10.78 -15.55 -1.64
CA PHE A 59 -10.13 -16.85 -1.52
C PHE A 59 -9.15 -16.83 -0.37
N LEU A 60 -9.28 -17.80 0.55
CA LEU A 60 -8.44 -17.95 1.75
C LEU A 60 -7.18 -18.79 1.50
N ASP A 61 -6.95 -19.17 0.24
CA ASP A 61 -5.80 -19.99 -0.16
C ASP A 61 -4.51 -19.18 -0.01
N SER A 62 -3.47 -19.74 0.63
CA SER A 62 -2.12 -19.13 0.60
C SER A 62 -1.54 -19.04 -0.82
N ILE A 63 -2.03 -19.88 -1.73
CA ILE A 63 -1.70 -19.85 -3.17
C ILE A 63 -2.96 -20.27 -3.93
N PHE A 64 -3.72 -19.30 -4.42
CA PHE A 64 -4.95 -19.57 -5.15
C PHE A 64 -4.72 -20.55 -6.30
N GLY A 65 -5.46 -21.66 -6.31
CA GLY A 65 -5.37 -22.70 -7.33
C GLY A 65 -4.21 -23.69 -7.17
N ASP A 66 -3.23 -23.42 -6.28
CA ASP A 66 -2.00 -24.18 -5.96
C ASP A 66 -1.06 -24.54 -7.13
N LYS A 67 -1.58 -24.90 -8.30
CA LYS A 67 -0.82 -25.20 -9.54
C LYS A 67 -1.41 -24.42 -10.71
N ALA A 68 -0.56 -24.10 -11.69
CA ALA A 68 -0.93 -23.29 -12.85
C ALA A 68 -2.14 -23.85 -13.61
N GLU A 69 -2.20 -25.16 -13.86
CA GLU A 69 -3.30 -25.79 -14.62
C GLU A 69 -4.66 -25.57 -13.93
N ARG A 70 -4.73 -25.88 -12.64
CA ARG A 70 -5.95 -25.69 -11.83
C ARG A 70 -6.28 -24.21 -11.63
N GLN A 71 -5.27 -23.38 -11.41
CA GLN A 71 -5.45 -21.93 -11.28
C GLN A 71 -6.03 -21.35 -12.58
N ALA A 72 -5.52 -21.74 -13.74
CA ALA A 72 -6.05 -21.33 -15.04
C ALA A 72 -7.50 -21.79 -15.25
N GLU A 73 -7.83 -23.03 -14.87
CA GLU A 73 -9.19 -23.57 -14.95
C GLU A 73 -10.18 -22.76 -14.10
N LEU A 74 -9.82 -22.50 -12.83
CA LEU A 74 -10.66 -21.71 -11.92
C LEU A 74 -10.78 -20.26 -12.41
N LEU A 75 -9.68 -19.61 -12.82
CA LEU A 75 -9.72 -18.25 -13.36
C LEU A 75 -10.60 -18.17 -14.61
N ARG A 76 -10.54 -19.16 -15.51
CA ARG A 76 -11.42 -19.21 -16.69
C ARG A 76 -12.88 -19.30 -16.28
N TYR A 77 -13.20 -20.18 -15.32
CA TYR A 77 -14.56 -20.28 -14.78
C TYR A 77 -15.05 -18.95 -14.21
N LEU A 78 -14.20 -18.24 -13.45
CA LEU A 78 -14.52 -16.91 -12.92
C LEU A 78 -14.76 -15.90 -14.05
N VAL A 79 -13.92 -15.88 -15.09
CA VAL A 79 -14.09 -15.00 -16.25
C VAL A 79 -15.41 -15.26 -16.98
N GLU A 80 -15.82 -16.52 -17.09
CA GLU A 80 -17.07 -16.91 -17.76
C GLU A 80 -18.32 -16.53 -16.95
N HIS A 81 -18.25 -16.59 -15.62
CA HIS A 81 -19.44 -16.51 -14.76
C HIS A 81 -19.54 -15.25 -13.91
N VAL A 82 -18.49 -14.43 -13.81
CA VAL A 82 -18.53 -13.24 -12.94
C VAL A 82 -19.64 -12.27 -13.36
N THR A 83 -20.30 -11.68 -12.35
CA THR A 83 -21.34 -10.66 -12.50
C THR A 83 -20.75 -9.25 -12.39
N GLU A 84 -21.49 -8.23 -12.82
CA GLU A 84 -21.00 -6.83 -12.80
C GLU A 84 -20.68 -6.33 -11.38
N ASP A 85 -21.40 -6.81 -10.37
CA ASP A 85 -21.29 -6.33 -8.98
C ASP A 85 -20.34 -7.15 -8.10
N THR A 86 -19.81 -8.28 -8.60
CA THR A 86 -18.97 -9.18 -7.80
C THR A 86 -17.49 -8.94 -8.08
N LYS A 87 -16.70 -8.85 -7.00
CA LYS A 87 -15.24 -8.79 -7.08
C LYS A 87 -14.60 -9.98 -6.37
N PHE A 88 -13.37 -10.27 -6.77
CA PHE A 88 -12.55 -11.34 -6.20
C PHE A 88 -11.30 -10.79 -5.51
N ALA A 89 -10.95 -11.40 -4.38
CA ALA A 89 -9.66 -11.21 -3.73
C ALA A 89 -8.88 -12.52 -3.74
N PHE A 90 -7.62 -12.45 -4.15
CA PHE A 90 -6.72 -13.60 -4.30
C PHE A 90 -5.42 -13.37 -3.53
N GLU A 91 -4.86 -14.42 -2.95
CA GLU A 91 -3.42 -14.51 -2.68
C GLU A 91 -2.80 -15.45 -3.72
N ILE A 92 -1.70 -15.04 -4.35
CA ILE A 92 -1.07 -15.77 -5.45
C ILE A 92 0.43 -15.92 -5.27
N TYR A 93 0.96 -17.00 -5.83
CA TYR A 93 2.41 -17.13 -6.07
C TYR A 93 2.71 -16.71 -7.51
N LEU A 94 3.01 -15.43 -7.72
CA LEU A 94 3.08 -14.81 -9.06
C LEU A 94 3.99 -15.57 -10.05
N GLU A 95 5.10 -16.12 -9.57
CA GLU A 95 6.05 -16.87 -10.39
C GLU A 95 5.51 -18.19 -10.93
N MET A 96 4.47 -18.73 -10.30
CA MET A 96 3.82 -19.96 -10.73
C MET A 96 2.72 -19.71 -11.75
N MET A 97 2.28 -18.45 -11.93
CA MET A 97 1.32 -18.12 -12.97
C MET A 97 1.95 -18.33 -14.35
N ASP A 98 1.33 -19.17 -15.17
CA ASP A 98 1.68 -19.29 -16.57
C ASP A 98 1.01 -18.18 -17.41
N SER A 99 1.20 -18.25 -18.73
CA SER A 99 0.61 -17.27 -19.65
C SER A 99 -0.93 -17.28 -19.64
N GLU A 100 -1.55 -18.45 -19.43
CA GLU A 100 -3.00 -18.56 -19.40
C GLU A 100 -3.56 -17.97 -18.10
N CYS A 101 -2.93 -18.26 -16.95
CA CYS A 101 -3.29 -17.65 -15.65
C CYS A 101 -3.23 -16.12 -15.74
N ILE A 102 -2.14 -15.57 -16.28
CA ILE A 102 -1.96 -14.12 -16.44
C ILE A 102 -3.05 -13.54 -17.36
N LYS A 103 -3.34 -14.21 -18.48
CA LYS A 103 -4.38 -13.78 -19.41
C LYS A 103 -5.76 -13.73 -18.73
N GLN A 104 -6.12 -14.77 -17.99
CA GLN A 104 -7.44 -14.80 -17.32
C GLN A 104 -7.52 -13.81 -16.16
N MET A 105 -6.44 -13.61 -15.40
CA MET A 105 -6.39 -12.57 -14.37
C MET A 105 -6.59 -11.18 -14.96
N ARG A 106 -5.97 -10.90 -16.13
CA ARG A 106 -6.20 -9.65 -16.88
C ARG A 106 -7.65 -9.52 -17.35
N ASN A 107 -8.25 -10.60 -17.85
CA ASN A 107 -9.67 -10.58 -18.27
C ASN A 107 -10.59 -10.24 -17.09
N LEU A 108 -10.36 -10.81 -15.90
CA LEU A 108 -11.11 -10.43 -14.69
C LEU A 108 -10.92 -8.96 -14.34
N ALA A 109 -9.67 -8.48 -14.36
CA ALA A 109 -9.37 -7.09 -14.05
C ALA A 109 -9.99 -6.11 -15.07
N GLN A 110 -10.02 -6.46 -16.37
CA GLN A 110 -10.69 -5.67 -17.41
C GLN A 110 -12.19 -5.54 -17.16
N ARG A 111 -12.82 -6.58 -16.59
CA ARG A 111 -14.23 -6.56 -16.18
C ARG A 111 -14.46 -5.82 -14.86
N GLY A 112 -13.42 -5.25 -14.24
CA GLY A 112 -13.54 -4.60 -12.92
C GLY A 112 -13.78 -5.58 -11.76
N ALA A 113 -13.58 -6.88 -11.99
CA ALA A 113 -13.93 -7.96 -11.08
C ALA A 113 -12.82 -8.35 -10.10
N VAL A 114 -11.71 -7.62 -10.06
CA VAL A 114 -10.60 -7.88 -9.12
C VAL A 114 -10.62 -6.78 -8.05
N ALA A 115 -10.81 -7.18 -6.79
CA ALA A 115 -10.69 -6.29 -5.65
C ALA A 115 -9.25 -6.23 -5.14
N LYS A 116 -8.56 -7.37 -5.10
CA LYS A 116 -7.20 -7.48 -4.56
C LYS A 116 -6.45 -8.68 -5.14
N ILE A 117 -5.16 -8.51 -5.39
CA ILE A 117 -4.18 -9.55 -5.68
C ILE A 117 -3.04 -9.39 -4.68
N GLU A 118 -2.97 -10.26 -3.69
CA GLU A 118 -1.89 -10.31 -2.71
C GLU A 118 -0.77 -11.21 -3.20
N ILE A 119 0.48 -10.73 -3.10
CA ILE A 119 1.66 -11.41 -3.60
C ILE A 119 2.75 -11.33 -2.54
N GLY A 120 2.99 -12.44 -1.85
CA GLY A 120 4.11 -12.55 -0.94
C GLY A 120 5.45 -12.60 -1.68
N LEU A 121 6.19 -11.50 -1.77
CA LEU A 121 7.60 -11.54 -2.19
C LEU A 121 8.48 -11.90 -0.98
N GLN A 122 8.13 -11.38 0.20
CA GLN A 122 8.77 -11.59 1.50
C GLN A 122 10.19 -11.02 1.59
N SER A 123 11.09 -11.39 0.68
CA SER A 123 12.39 -10.72 0.51
C SER A 123 12.86 -10.80 -0.95
N ALA A 124 13.59 -9.79 -1.40
CA ALA A 124 14.27 -9.82 -2.69
C ALA A 124 15.70 -10.41 -2.59
N ASP A 125 16.19 -10.65 -1.38
CA ASP A 125 17.54 -11.18 -1.18
C ASP A 125 17.55 -12.71 -1.33
N SER A 126 18.34 -13.19 -2.29
CA SER A 126 18.34 -14.61 -2.64
C SER A 126 18.88 -15.52 -1.54
N GLN A 127 19.78 -15.01 -0.68
CA GLN A 127 20.31 -15.78 0.44
C GLN A 127 19.25 -15.91 1.53
N THR A 128 18.63 -14.80 1.90
CA THR A 128 17.52 -14.72 2.87
C THR A 128 16.38 -15.66 2.49
N VAL A 129 16.00 -15.66 1.23
CA VAL A 129 14.93 -16.50 0.69
C VAL A 129 15.28 -18.00 0.75
N ARG A 130 16.52 -18.36 0.36
CA ARG A 130 17.01 -19.74 0.49
C ARG A 130 17.07 -20.19 1.95
N ARG A 131 17.57 -19.33 2.83
CA ARG A 131 17.65 -19.59 4.28
C ARG A 131 16.27 -19.81 4.89
N SER A 132 15.27 -19.11 4.36
CA SER A 132 13.88 -19.24 4.76
C SER A 132 13.16 -20.47 4.17
N ASN A 133 13.84 -21.33 3.41
CA ASN A 133 13.26 -22.47 2.70
C ASN A 133 12.07 -22.09 1.78
N ARG A 134 12.12 -20.88 1.19
CA ARG A 134 11.09 -20.37 0.29
C ARG A 134 11.52 -20.55 -1.18
N PRO A 135 10.79 -21.30 -2.01
CA PRO A 135 11.15 -21.49 -3.42
C PRO A 135 10.85 -20.25 -4.28
N GLN A 136 11.85 -19.41 -4.56
CA GLN A 136 11.65 -18.17 -5.32
C GLN A 136 12.65 -18.03 -6.46
N ASN A 137 12.20 -17.40 -7.54
CA ASN A 137 12.96 -16.94 -8.68
C ASN A 137 12.58 -15.49 -8.97
N LEU A 138 13.36 -14.57 -8.39
CA LEU A 138 13.12 -13.13 -8.48
C LEU A 138 13.05 -12.61 -9.93
N LYS A 139 13.86 -13.16 -10.83
CA LYS A 139 13.82 -12.78 -12.25
C LYS A 139 12.47 -13.14 -12.87
N LYS A 140 11.97 -14.33 -12.58
CA LYS A 140 10.65 -14.79 -13.04
C LYS A 140 9.54 -13.95 -12.39
N PHE A 141 9.68 -13.58 -11.12
CA PHE A 141 8.73 -12.71 -10.42
C PHE A 141 8.57 -11.38 -11.16
N VAL A 142 9.68 -10.68 -11.43
CA VAL A 142 9.67 -9.39 -12.14
C VAL A 142 9.10 -9.54 -13.56
N GLN A 143 9.49 -10.59 -14.28
CA GLN A 143 8.94 -10.88 -15.61
C GLN A 143 7.42 -11.09 -15.58
N ARG A 144 6.92 -11.86 -14.62
CA ARG A 144 5.49 -12.15 -14.46
C ARG A 144 4.71 -10.92 -13.99
N TYR A 145 5.32 -10.08 -13.17
CA TYR A 145 4.72 -8.82 -12.75
C TYR A 145 4.52 -7.89 -13.95
N HIS A 146 5.56 -7.67 -14.77
CA HIS A 146 5.42 -6.89 -16.00
C HIS A 146 4.39 -7.51 -16.93
N ALA A 147 4.44 -8.82 -17.13
CA ALA A 147 3.46 -9.55 -17.93
C ALA A 147 2.05 -9.53 -17.33
N LEU A 148 1.84 -9.15 -16.06
CA LEU A 148 0.52 -8.92 -15.48
C LEU A 148 0.03 -7.51 -15.80
N VAL A 149 0.91 -6.49 -15.73
CA VAL A 149 0.53 -5.07 -15.81
C VAL A 149 0.62 -4.43 -17.20
N GLU A 150 1.42 -4.98 -18.14
CA GLU A 150 1.80 -4.35 -19.42
C GLU A 150 0.64 -3.77 -20.25
N TYR A 151 -0.47 -4.50 -20.39
CA TYR A 151 -1.63 -4.08 -21.21
C TYR A 151 -2.85 -3.63 -20.40
N LEU A 152 -2.73 -3.62 -19.07
CA LEU A 152 -3.80 -3.13 -18.20
C LEU A 152 -3.17 -2.44 -16.98
N PRO A 153 -2.59 -1.24 -17.13
CA PRO A 153 -1.86 -0.58 -16.06
C PRO A 153 -2.68 -0.40 -14.76
N LYS A 154 -4.01 -0.25 -14.89
CA LYS A 154 -4.95 -0.16 -13.75
C LYS A 154 -4.93 -1.39 -12.84
N ILE A 155 -4.48 -2.56 -13.32
CA ILE A 155 -4.34 -3.74 -12.46
C ILE A 155 -3.33 -3.52 -11.34
N ARG A 156 -2.36 -2.60 -11.52
CA ARG A 156 -1.41 -2.25 -10.47
C ARG A 156 -2.13 -1.84 -9.20
N ASP A 157 -3.18 -1.04 -9.31
CA ASP A 157 -3.90 -0.47 -8.16
C ASP A 157 -4.51 -1.51 -7.21
N VAL A 158 -4.75 -2.73 -7.70
CA VAL A 158 -5.29 -3.85 -6.91
C VAL A 158 -4.22 -4.86 -6.50
N VAL A 159 -2.97 -4.68 -6.91
CA VAL A 159 -1.85 -5.55 -6.51
C VAL A 159 -1.25 -5.05 -5.21
N GLN A 160 -1.10 -5.98 -4.26
CA GLN A 160 -0.33 -5.82 -3.03
C GLN A 160 0.90 -6.72 -3.11
N ILE A 161 2.08 -6.16 -2.78
CA ILE A 161 3.31 -6.94 -2.62
C ILE A 161 3.76 -6.87 -1.16
N ASP A 162 3.99 -8.03 -0.56
CA ASP A 162 4.37 -8.13 0.84
C ASP A 162 5.88 -8.34 1.01
N LEU A 163 6.47 -7.65 1.98
CA LEU A 163 7.84 -7.82 2.45
C LEU A 163 7.86 -8.05 3.97
N ILE A 164 8.80 -8.87 4.42
CA ILE A 164 9.00 -9.16 5.85
C ILE A 164 10.34 -8.57 6.26
N ILE A 165 10.36 -7.81 7.35
CA ILE A 165 11.59 -7.31 7.95
C ILE A 165 12.16 -8.36 8.90
N GLY A 166 13.44 -8.68 8.74
CA GLY A 166 14.19 -9.47 9.72
C GLY A 166 14.11 -10.96 9.49
N LEU A 167 13.90 -11.39 8.24
CA LEU A 167 14.07 -12.80 7.88
C LEU A 167 15.52 -13.26 8.15
N PRO A 168 15.75 -14.58 8.34
CA PRO A 168 17.10 -15.11 8.57
C PRO A 168 18.11 -14.67 7.50
N ASP A 169 19.27 -14.18 7.94
CA ASP A 169 20.36 -13.60 7.14
C ASP A 169 20.04 -12.25 6.45
N GLU A 170 18.83 -11.70 6.61
CA GLU A 170 18.50 -10.41 6.04
C GLU A 170 19.23 -9.29 6.80
N THR A 171 19.86 -8.38 6.06
CA THR A 171 20.46 -7.14 6.59
C THR A 171 19.60 -5.94 6.22
N MET A 172 19.76 -4.83 6.95
CA MET A 172 19.11 -3.55 6.61
C MET A 172 19.37 -3.12 5.15
N GLU A 173 20.60 -3.35 4.65
CA GLU A 173 20.97 -3.04 3.26
C GLU A 173 20.21 -3.95 2.27
N SER A 174 20.14 -5.25 2.54
CA SER A 174 19.45 -6.21 1.68
C SER A 174 17.94 -5.96 1.63
N PHE A 175 17.33 -5.61 2.77
CA PHE A 175 15.94 -5.18 2.85
C PHE A 175 15.71 -3.91 2.04
N GLY A 176 16.59 -2.90 2.19
CA GLY A 176 16.53 -1.65 1.42
C GLY A 176 16.58 -1.85 -0.10
N ARG A 177 17.44 -2.77 -0.58
CA ARG A 177 17.46 -3.17 -2.00
C ARG A 177 16.13 -3.82 -2.43
N GLY A 178 15.55 -4.66 -1.58
CA GLY A 178 14.24 -5.26 -1.82
C GLY A 178 13.11 -4.23 -1.88
N LEU A 179 13.10 -3.27 -0.96
CA LEU A 179 12.15 -2.17 -0.96
C LEU A 179 12.26 -1.34 -2.24
N ASN A 180 13.47 -0.93 -2.63
CA ASN A 180 13.72 -0.20 -3.89
C ASN A 180 13.19 -0.98 -5.11
N LEU A 181 13.42 -2.30 -5.16
CA LEU A 181 12.89 -3.15 -6.23
C LEU A 181 11.35 -3.12 -6.26
N VAL A 182 10.69 -3.34 -5.12
CA VAL A 182 9.22 -3.36 -5.09
C VAL A 182 8.63 -2.00 -5.46
N TYR A 183 9.23 -0.90 -5.03
CA TYR A 183 8.82 0.44 -5.45
C TYR A 183 9.02 0.68 -6.95
N SER A 184 10.05 0.08 -7.57
CA SER A 184 10.26 0.15 -9.03
C SER A 184 9.18 -0.61 -9.83
N LEU A 185 8.49 -1.56 -9.20
CA LEU A 185 7.35 -2.27 -9.79
C LEU A 185 6.05 -1.47 -9.69
N ASP A 186 5.96 -0.49 -8.79
CA ASP A 186 4.78 0.36 -8.56
C ASP A 186 3.46 -0.45 -8.37
N PRO A 187 3.39 -1.41 -7.43
CA PRO A 187 2.13 -2.08 -7.08
C PRO A 187 1.22 -1.13 -6.31
N GLY A 188 -0.10 -1.31 -6.33
CA GLY A 188 -1.05 -0.41 -5.66
C GLY A 188 -0.80 -0.31 -4.16
N VAL A 189 -0.41 -1.42 -3.53
CA VAL A 189 -0.08 -1.50 -2.11
C VAL A 189 1.27 -2.19 -1.92
N ILE A 190 2.08 -1.68 -1.00
CA ILE A 190 3.28 -2.34 -0.52
C ILE A 190 3.07 -2.56 0.98
N SER A 191 3.01 -3.81 1.40
CA SER A 191 2.80 -4.16 2.79
C SER A 191 4.11 -4.64 3.38
N VAL A 192 4.50 -4.05 4.50
CA VAL A 192 5.74 -4.38 5.20
C VAL A 192 5.41 -4.61 6.66
N PHE A 193 5.88 -5.74 7.18
CA PHE A 193 5.72 -6.08 8.59
C PHE A 193 6.99 -6.74 9.14
N PRO A 194 7.32 -6.50 10.42
CA PRO A 194 8.31 -7.31 11.12
C PRO A 194 7.94 -8.78 11.09
N LEU A 195 8.96 -9.63 11.07
CA LEU A 195 8.78 -11.06 11.25
C LEU A 195 8.12 -11.36 12.61
N ASP A 196 7.08 -12.17 12.57
CA ASP A 196 6.56 -12.85 13.76
C ASP A 196 7.09 -14.29 13.76
N VAL A 197 7.64 -14.72 14.90
CA VAL A 197 8.18 -16.07 15.04
C VAL A 197 7.11 -16.96 15.66
N PHE A 198 6.24 -17.53 14.82
CA PHE A 198 5.08 -18.27 15.30
C PHE A 198 5.43 -19.63 15.94
N PRO A 199 4.90 -19.95 17.13
CA PRO A 199 4.97 -21.30 17.67
C PRO A 199 4.42 -22.33 16.69
N GLY A 200 5.18 -23.39 16.42
CA GLY A 200 4.82 -24.43 15.45
C GLY A 200 5.48 -24.30 14.08
N SER A 201 6.09 -23.16 13.77
CA SER A 201 6.93 -22.98 12.58
C SER A 201 8.33 -23.60 12.75
N ASP A 202 8.99 -23.96 11.65
CA ASP A 202 10.38 -24.45 11.70
C ASP A 202 11.31 -23.40 12.31
N LEU A 203 11.08 -22.12 12.00
CA LEU A 203 11.86 -21.01 12.53
C LEU A 203 11.77 -20.93 14.06
N TRP A 204 10.58 -21.14 14.64
CA TRP A 204 10.42 -21.18 16.10
C TRP A 204 11.29 -22.27 16.73
N SER A 205 11.31 -23.47 16.15
CA SER A 205 12.15 -24.57 16.64
C SER A 205 13.65 -24.30 16.51
N GLN A 206 14.04 -23.45 15.55
CA GLN A 206 15.43 -23.13 15.23
C GLN A 206 15.91 -21.79 15.79
N LYS A 207 15.04 -21.00 16.45
CA LYS A 207 15.36 -19.62 16.84
C LYS A 207 16.65 -19.51 17.67
N SER A 208 16.85 -20.41 18.63
CA SER A 208 18.08 -20.45 19.44
C SER A 208 19.32 -20.82 18.63
N LEU A 209 19.20 -21.75 17.69
CA LEU A 209 20.30 -22.15 16.80
C LEU A 209 20.70 -21.02 15.85
N LEU A 210 19.73 -20.24 15.40
CA LEU A 210 19.90 -19.11 14.51
C LEU A 210 20.22 -17.81 15.24
N SER A 211 20.33 -17.84 16.58
CA SER A 211 20.51 -16.65 17.42
C SER A 211 19.47 -15.56 17.14
N ILE A 212 18.23 -15.98 16.93
CA ILE A 212 17.06 -15.12 16.75
C ILE A 212 16.34 -15.00 18.09
N THR A 213 16.04 -13.76 18.48
CA THR A 213 15.31 -13.43 19.69
C THR A 213 13.95 -12.88 19.31
N ALA A 214 12.89 -13.40 19.91
CA ALA A 214 11.51 -12.97 19.71
C ALA A 214 10.72 -13.15 21.01
N PHE A 215 9.57 -12.48 21.13
CA PHE A 215 8.71 -12.67 22.29
C PHE A 215 8.17 -14.11 22.38
N ASP A 216 8.17 -14.69 23.57
CA ASP A 216 7.64 -16.04 23.81
C ASP A 216 6.12 -16.08 23.98
N GLN A 217 5.48 -14.91 24.07
CA GLN A 217 4.04 -14.74 24.17
C GLN A 217 3.53 -13.90 23.00
N PRO A 218 2.24 -14.03 22.63
CA PRO A 218 1.64 -13.18 21.61
C PRO A 218 1.94 -11.69 21.88
N PRO A 219 2.38 -10.92 20.87
CA PRO A 219 2.23 -11.21 19.43
C PRO A 219 3.39 -12.00 18.79
N TYR A 220 4.38 -12.49 19.56
CA TYR A 220 5.56 -13.21 19.03
C TYR A 220 6.47 -12.40 18.11
N ASN A 221 6.44 -11.07 18.21
CA ASN A 221 7.24 -10.21 17.35
C ASN A 221 8.74 -10.48 17.51
N LEU A 222 9.46 -10.37 16.41
CA LEU A 222 10.92 -10.37 16.37
C LEU A 222 11.49 -9.23 17.22
N ILE A 223 12.49 -9.55 18.04
CA ILE A 223 13.28 -8.59 18.82
C ILE A 223 14.61 -8.31 18.10
N SER A 224 15.31 -9.36 17.65
CA SER A 224 16.58 -9.22 16.95
C SER A 224 17.00 -10.49 16.20
N THR A 225 17.84 -10.32 15.18
CA THR A 225 18.58 -11.39 14.50
C THR A 225 20.10 -11.13 14.62
N PRO A 226 20.98 -12.05 14.18
CA PRO A 226 22.42 -11.76 14.11
C PRO A 226 22.80 -10.60 13.20
N THR A 227 21.92 -10.25 12.26
CA THR A 227 22.15 -9.26 11.19
C THR A 227 21.33 -7.98 11.35
N MET A 228 20.37 -7.94 12.27
CA MET A 228 19.56 -6.77 12.59
C MET A 228 19.26 -6.67 14.09
N SER A 229 19.60 -5.54 14.67
CA SER A 229 19.25 -5.15 16.03
C SER A 229 17.78 -4.73 16.16
N LEU A 230 17.27 -4.70 17.40
CA LEU A 230 15.94 -4.15 17.70
C LEU A 230 15.77 -2.73 17.14
N HIS A 231 16.80 -1.90 17.26
CA HIS A 231 16.76 -0.53 16.77
C HIS A 231 16.59 -0.45 15.25
N GLU A 232 17.30 -1.31 14.51
CA GLU A 232 17.16 -1.38 13.04
C GLU A 232 15.79 -1.91 12.63
N ILE A 233 15.26 -2.92 13.31
CA ILE A 233 13.90 -3.45 13.05
C ILE A 233 12.85 -2.37 13.28
N GLU A 234 12.89 -1.67 14.41
CA GLU A 234 11.99 -0.56 14.69
C GLU A 234 12.14 0.58 13.68
N PHE A 235 13.37 0.92 13.30
CA PHE A 235 13.65 1.95 12.31
C PHE A 235 13.07 1.58 10.94
N LEU A 236 13.30 0.35 10.46
CA LEU A 236 12.75 -0.14 9.19
C LEU A 236 11.22 -0.20 9.20
N THR A 237 10.63 -0.60 10.32
CA THR A 237 9.17 -0.64 10.49
C THR A 237 8.58 0.77 10.35
N ARG A 238 9.15 1.74 11.08
CA ARG A 238 8.74 3.14 10.98
C ARG A 238 8.96 3.71 9.58
N LEU A 239 10.08 3.35 8.95
CA LEU A 239 10.40 3.77 7.59
C LEU A 239 9.37 3.27 6.60
N ALA A 240 9.03 1.99 6.65
CA ALA A 240 8.08 1.40 5.73
C ALA A 240 6.67 1.98 5.92
N TRP A 241 6.21 2.16 7.17
CA TRP A 241 4.91 2.76 7.44
C TRP A 241 4.85 4.23 7.03
N SER A 242 5.86 5.03 7.38
CA SER A 242 5.94 6.45 6.95
C SER A 242 5.95 6.57 5.43
N LEU A 243 6.71 5.72 4.74
CA LEU A 243 6.77 5.74 3.28
C LEU A 243 5.43 5.29 2.66
N GLN A 244 4.74 4.33 3.25
CA GLN A 244 3.40 3.92 2.81
C GLN A 244 2.38 5.05 2.99
N ASP A 245 2.40 5.77 4.11
CA ASP A 245 1.51 6.91 4.36
C ASP A 245 1.80 8.07 3.40
N LEU A 246 3.08 8.40 3.23
CA LEU A 246 3.50 9.40 2.26
C LEU A 246 3.07 8.99 0.85
N ARG A 247 3.15 7.71 0.49
CA ARG A 247 2.72 7.21 -0.82
C ARG A 247 1.22 7.33 -1.07
N LEU A 248 0.39 7.35 -0.03
CA LEU A 248 -1.04 7.62 -0.21
C LEU A 248 -1.31 9.05 -0.69
N GLN A 249 -0.39 9.99 -0.40
CA GLN A 249 -0.52 11.40 -0.77
C GLN A 249 0.38 11.81 -1.93
N PHE A 250 1.60 11.28 -1.95
CA PHE A 250 2.70 11.62 -2.85
C PHE A 250 3.04 10.47 -3.79
N ARG A 251 2.03 9.76 -4.30
CA ARG A 251 2.26 8.54 -5.11
C ARG A 251 3.16 8.84 -6.31
N ASP A 252 2.86 9.90 -7.06
CA ASP A 252 3.58 10.23 -8.29
C ASP A 252 4.98 10.78 -7.96
N THR A 253 5.09 11.63 -6.94
CA THR A 253 6.37 12.15 -6.44
C THR A 253 7.30 11.02 -5.99
N ILE A 254 6.81 10.07 -5.19
CA ILE A 254 7.61 8.94 -4.71
C ILE A 254 8.05 8.06 -5.87
N SER A 255 7.19 7.86 -6.88
CA SER A 255 7.58 7.14 -8.10
C SER A 255 8.75 7.83 -8.79
N VAL A 256 8.73 9.16 -8.93
CA VAL A 256 9.84 9.92 -9.53
C VAL A 256 11.09 9.86 -8.65
N LEU A 257 10.96 10.10 -7.35
CA LEU A 257 12.08 10.06 -6.40
C LEU A 257 12.80 8.71 -6.44
N ASN A 258 12.08 7.60 -6.55
CA ASN A 258 12.68 6.27 -6.65
C ASN A 258 13.58 6.10 -7.89
N HIS A 259 13.34 6.87 -8.97
CA HIS A 259 14.13 6.81 -10.20
C HIS A 259 15.30 7.80 -10.24
N VAL A 260 15.18 8.94 -9.56
CA VAL A 260 16.17 10.04 -9.67
C VAL A 260 17.14 10.11 -8.49
N VAL A 261 16.79 9.50 -7.35
CA VAL A 261 17.64 9.55 -6.16
C VAL A 261 18.71 8.45 -6.21
N ASP A 262 19.97 8.85 -6.05
CA ASP A 262 21.08 7.92 -5.82
C ASP A 262 20.81 7.08 -4.56
N GLY A 263 20.84 5.75 -4.69
CA GLY A 263 20.51 4.82 -3.60
C GLY A 263 19.01 4.49 -3.47
N GLY A 264 18.15 5.08 -4.30
CA GLY A 264 16.72 4.80 -4.39
C GLY A 264 15.88 5.36 -3.25
N ILE A 265 14.59 5.05 -3.25
CA ILE A 265 13.62 5.58 -2.28
C ILE A 265 13.97 5.21 -0.83
N PHE A 266 14.59 4.03 -0.61
CA PHE A 266 15.01 3.59 0.71
C PHE A 266 16.02 4.55 1.34
N GLN A 267 17.07 4.93 0.61
CA GLN A 267 18.07 5.86 1.14
C GLN A 267 17.49 7.27 1.31
N PHE A 268 16.63 7.70 0.38
CA PHE A 268 15.92 8.97 0.50
C PHE A 268 15.12 9.05 1.81
N MET A 269 14.38 7.98 2.13
CA MET A 269 13.59 7.90 3.36
C MET A 269 14.46 7.78 4.61
N CYS A 270 15.59 7.08 4.54
CA CYS A 270 16.56 7.06 5.62
C CYS A 270 17.04 8.48 5.98
N ASP A 271 17.33 9.28 4.96
CA ASP A 271 17.76 10.67 5.14
C ASP A 271 16.62 11.57 5.65
N TYR A 272 15.41 11.38 5.12
CA TYR A 272 14.22 12.13 5.55
C TYR A 272 13.94 11.90 7.04
N LEU A 273 13.90 10.65 7.50
CA LEU A 273 13.59 10.35 8.90
C LEU A 273 14.67 10.81 9.88
N LYS A 274 15.93 10.90 9.44
CA LYS A 274 17.01 11.51 10.23
C LYS A 274 16.89 13.04 10.29
N HIS A 275 16.33 13.66 9.26
CA HIS A 275 16.12 15.11 9.18
C HIS A 275 14.86 15.55 9.95
N SER A 276 13.75 14.84 9.76
CA SER A 276 12.47 15.19 10.32
C SER A 276 12.58 15.22 11.84
N LYS A 277 12.15 16.32 12.48
CA LYS A 277 12.03 16.43 13.94
C LYS A 277 10.88 15.59 14.49
N MET A 278 10.27 14.72 13.68
CA MET A 278 9.33 13.71 14.15
C MET A 278 10.07 12.86 15.18
N ALA A 279 9.84 13.20 16.45
CA ALA A 279 10.47 12.53 17.56
C ALA A 279 10.15 11.03 17.45
N TYR A 280 11.10 10.21 17.88
CA TYR A 280 10.99 8.77 18.09
C TYR A 280 9.75 8.32 18.90
N SER A 281 8.94 9.24 19.42
CA SER A 281 7.73 8.95 20.21
C SER A 281 6.53 8.63 19.31
N ALA A 282 6.09 7.37 19.39
CA ALA A 282 4.78 6.85 19.00
C ALA A 282 4.26 7.36 17.64
N TYR A 283 4.53 6.60 16.58
CA TYR A 283 3.78 6.67 15.34
C TYR A 283 2.27 6.59 15.65
N ASP A 284 1.58 7.73 15.56
CA ASP A 284 0.13 7.81 15.62
C ASP A 284 -0.37 8.15 14.21
N PRO A 285 -0.96 7.19 13.48
CA PRO A 285 -1.50 7.44 12.14
C PRO A 285 -2.59 8.53 12.12
N LYS A 286 -3.14 8.93 13.28
CA LYS A 286 -4.09 10.06 13.41
C LYS A 286 -3.41 11.43 13.51
N LEU A 287 -2.10 11.49 13.77
CA LEU A 287 -1.30 12.73 13.86
C LEU A 287 -0.56 13.06 12.56
N ILE A 288 -0.69 12.23 11.52
CA ILE A 288 -0.19 12.51 10.16
C ILE A 288 -1.06 13.63 9.56
N GLY A 289 -0.77 14.86 10.00
CA GLY A 289 -1.39 16.08 9.52
C GLY A 289 -0.69 16.64 8.29
N ILE A 290 -1.28 17.69 7.72
CA ILE A 290 -0.70 18.43 6.59
C ILE A 290 0.74 18.91 6.85
N GLU A 291 1.12 19.12 8.11
CA GLU A 291 2.49 19.49 8.50
C GLU A 291 3.54 18.47 8.05
N GLN A 292 3.28 17.17 8.20
CA GLN A 292 4.23 16.13 7.80
C GLN A 292 4.37 16.09 6.27
N PHE A 293 3.27 16.33 5.56
CA PHE A 293 3.30 16.40 4.10
C PHE A 293 4.04 17.64 3.60
N LEU A 294 3.87 18.78 4.26
CA LEU A 294 4.63 19.99 3.96
C LEU A 294 6.11 19.82 4.28
N ASP A 295 6.46 19.20 5.40
CA ASP A 295 7.84 18.89 5.80
C ASP A 295 8.51 17.94 4.78
N PHE A 296 7.83 16.86 4.38
CA PHE A 296 8.31 15.97 3.33
C PHE A 296 8.47 16.71 1.98
N ALA A 297 7.47 17.51 1.60
CA ALA A 297 7.52 18.26 0.35
C ALA A 297 8.69 19.25 0.32
N GLN A 298 8.94 19.97 1.42
CA GLN A 298 10.09 20.85 1.56
C GLN A 298 11.39 20.06 1.49
N PHE A 299 11.50 18.95 2.22
CA PHE A 299 12.68 18.10 2.21
C PHE A 299 13.01 17.58 0.80
N ALA A 300 11.98 17.12 0.07
CA ALA A 300 12.12 16.65 -1.30
C ALA A 300 12.49 17.78 -2.27
N ALA A 301 11.86 18.95 -2.14
CA ALA A 301 12.19 20.13 -2.94
C ALA A 301 13.65 20.57 -2.72
N ASP A 302 14.11 20.62 -1.46
CA ASP A 302 15.48 21.02 -1.11
C ASP A 302 16.51 20.04 -1.65
N ARG A 303 16.27 18.72 -1.49
CA ARG A 303 17.17 17.67 -2.02
C ARG A 303 17.19 17.63 -3.54
N SER A 304 16.09 18.00 -4.20
CA SER A 304 16.02 18.02 -5.66
C SER A 304 17.03 18.97 -6.33
N THR A 305 17.54 19.95 -5.59
CA THR A 305 18.60 20.87 -6.07
C THR A 305 19.91 20.16 -6.42
N ARG A 306 20.10 18.92 -5.94
CA ARG A 306 21.29 18.10 -6.21
C ARG A 306 21.12 17.22 -7.45
N PHE A 307 19.92 17.15 -8.03
CA PHE A 307 19.63 16.31 -9.19
C PHE A 307 19.93 17.07 -10.49
N ALA A 308 19.90 16.35 -11.62
CA ALA A 308 19.92 17.00 -12.93
C ALA A 308 18.72 17.95 -13.07
N VAL A 309 18.88 19.02 -13.86
CA VAL A 309 17.84 20.05 -14.03
C VAL A 309 16.49 19.45 -14.48
N SER A 310 16.52 18.43 -15.35
CA SER A 310 15.32 17.71 -15.79
C SER A 310 14.60 16.99 -14.64
N ASP A 311 15.36 16.42 -13.71
CA ASP A 311 14.84 15.62 -12.60
C ASP A 311 14.34 16.52 -11.48
N GLN A 312 15.03 17.64 -11.24
CA GLN A 312 14.55 18.70 -10.35
C GLN A 312 13.18 19.21 -10.80
N LEU A 313 13.00 19.43 -12.10
CA LEU A 313 11.75 19.86 -12.69
C LEU A 313 10.65 18.83 -12.44
N ALA A 314 10.93 17.55 -12.73
CA ALA A 314 10.00 16.46 -12.55
C ALA A 314 9.55 16.34 -11.07
N VAL A 315 10.50 16.33 -10.14
CA VAL A 315 10.17 16.24 -8.69
C VAL A 315 9.28 17.39 -8.27
N LYS A 316 9.58 18.64 -8.66
CA LYS A 316 8.76 19.81 -8.31
C LYS A 316 7.35 19.76 -8.92
N GLN A 317 7.23 19.30 -10.17
CA GLN A 317 5.93 19.16 -10.84
C GLN A 317 5.05 18.12 -10.14
N HIS A 318 5.61 16.97 -9.81
CA HIS A 318 4.87 15.90 -9.15
C HIS A 318 4.52 16.26 -7.69
N LEU A 319 5.41 16.95 -6.98
CA LEU A 319 5.11 17.49 -5.65
C LEU A 319 3.88 18.41 -5.67
N LEU A 320 3.81 19.31 -6.65
CA LEU A 320 2.66 20.19 -6.81
C LEU A 320 1.38 19.40 -7.08
N PHE A 321 1.44 18.44 -8.00
CA PHE A 321 0.28 17.63 -8.39
C PHE A 321 -0.29 16.84 -7.20
N ASP A 322 0.59 16.25 -6.41
CA ASP A 322 0.24 15.45 -5.24
C ASP A 322 -0.26 16.31 -4.06
N LEU A 323 0.36 17.48 -3.83
CA LEU A 323 0.09 18.31 -2.65
C LEU A 323 -1.09 19.30 -2.83
N ALA A 324 -1.36 19.73 -4.06
CA ALA A 324 -2.39 20.74 -4.35
C ALA A 324 -3.80 20.38 -3.82
N PRO A 325 -4.30 19.13 -3.95
CA PRO A 325 -5.60 18.76 -3.41
C PRO A 325 -5.67 18.91 -1.88
N ALA A 326 -4.62 18.50 -1.16
CA ALA A 326 -4.57 18.54 0.29
C ALA A 326 -4.53 19.98 0.84
N ALA A 327 -3.76 20.87 0.20
CA ALA A 327 -3.75 22.29 0.61
C ALA A 327 -5.00 23.06 0.22
N LEU A 328 -5.62 22.74 -0.91
CA LEU A 328 -6.89 23.35 -1.29
C LEU A 328 -7.97 23.02 -0.26
N LEU A 329 -8.06 21.75 0.16
CA LEU A 329 -9.05 21.30 1.15
C LEU A 329 -8.80 21.84 2.55
N SER A 330 -7.55 22.09 2.92
CA SER A 330 -7.16 22.64 4.23
C SER A 330 -7.07 24.16 4.27
N GLY A 331 -7.23 24.85 3.13
CA GLY A 331 -7.12 26.32 3.04
C GLY A 331 -5.68 26.85 3.13
N ARG A 332 -4.67 25.99 2.93
CA ARG A 332 -3.25 26.30 3.12
C ARG A 332 -2.45 26.50 1.83
N LEU A 333 -3.09 26.88 0.74
CA LEU A 333 -2.43 27.10 -0.55
C LEU A 333 -1.21 28.04 -0.48
N ARG A 334 -1.25 29.07 0.40
CA ARG A 334 -0.13 30.00 0.59
C ARG A 334 1.12 29.36 1.18
N GLU A 335 0.99 28.29 1.95
CA GLU A 335 2.14 27.56 2.50
C GLU A 335 2.85 26.76 1.40
N ILE A 336 2.11 26.37 0.35
CA ILE A 336 2.67 25.71 -0.82
C ILE A 336 3.36 26.71 -1.75
N GLU A 337 2.85 27.94 -1.87
CA GLU A 337 3.47 28.97 -2.72
C GLU A 337 4.96 29.17 -2.38
N TYR A 338 5.34 29.06 -1.10
CA TYR A 338 6.75 29.20 -0.67
C TYR A 338 7.67 28.09 -1.17
N LEU A 339 7.19 26.83 -1.26
CA LEU A 339 7.93 25.70 -1.84
C LEU A 339 8.35 25.97 -3.29
N PHE A 340 7.63 26.88 -3.96
CA PHE A 340 7.80 27.23 -5.36
C PHE A 340 8.29 28.67 -5.57
N ALA A 341 8.29 29.51 -4.53
CA ALA A 341 8.75 30.90 -4.56
C ALA A 341 10.25 31.05 -4.26
N SER A 342 10.90 30.04 -3.65
CA SER A 342 12.36 30.05 -3.47
C SER A 342 13.07 29.71 -4.78
N ASP A 343 13.33 30.74 -5.57
CA ASP A 343 14.02 30.75 -6.87
C ASP A 343 15.33 29.93 -6.92
N SER A 344 15.50 29.17 -8.00
CA SER A 344 16.80 28.69 -8.50
C SER A 344 16.76 28.18 -9.95
N CYS A 345 15.59 28.06 -10.58
CA CYS A 345 15.48 27.78 -12.00
C CYS A 345 14.99 29.03 -12.75
N GLY A 346 15.92 29.90 -13.16
CA GLY A 346 15.72 30.70 -14.37
C GLY A 346 15.42 29.82 -15.60
N ALA A 347 15.55 28.50 -15.48
CA ALA A 347 15.08 27.55 -16.47
C ALA A 347 13.55 27.44 -16.53
N TRP A 348 12.77 27.74 -15.47
CA TRP A 348 11.30 27.69 -15.54
C TRP A 348 10.74 28.80 -16.44
N SER A 349 11.26 30.03 -16.30
CA SER A 349 10.92 31.14 -17.18
C SER A 349 11.50 30.97 -18.60
N GLN A 350 12.68 30.36 -18.75
CA GLN A 350 13.26 30.09 -20.08
C GLN A 350 12.64 28.89 -20.82
N LEU A 351 12.18 27.84 -20.13
CA LEU A 351 11.45 26.70 -20.73
C LEU A 351 9.99 27.06 -21.01
N ALA A 352 9.35 27.91 -20.19
CA ALA A 352 8.04 28.49 -20.48
C ALA A 352 8.02 29.26 -21.81
N HIS A 353 9.16 29.80 -22.24
CA HIS A 353 9.31 30.45 -23.55
C HIS A 353 9.67 29.50 -24.70
N ARG A 354 10.12 28.26 -24.45
CA ARG A 354 10.65 27.35 -25.49
C ARG A 354 9.80 26.11 -25.79
N ASN A 355 8.75 25.82 -25.03
CA ASN A 355 7.78 24.80 -25.39
C ASN A 355 6.36 25.30 -25.08
N GLU A 356 5.43 25.05 -26.01
CA GLU A 356 3.99 25.34 -25.97
C GLU A 356 3.23 24.56 -24.87
N LEU A 357 3.70 24.64 -23.62
CA LEU A 357 3.07 24.11 -22.42
C LEU A 357 3.01 25.19 -21.34
N LEU A 358 2.70 26.42 -21.75
CA LEU A 358 2.08 27.40 -20.88
C LEU A 358 0.59 27.05 -20.81
N VAL A 359 0.21 26.28 -19.79
CA VAL A 359 -1.06 26.59 -19.16
C VAL A 359 -0.69 27.55 -18.05
N GLU A 360 -0.97 28.83 -18.29
CA GLU A 360 -0.76 29.91 -17.32
C GLU A 360 -1.28 29.44 -15.97
N PHE A 361 -0.44 29.49 -14.95
CA PHE A 361 -0.78 29.07 -13.60
C PHE A 361 -2.00 29.86 -13.07
N ASP A 362 -2.15 31.12 -13.51
CA ASP A 362 -3.33 31.97 -13.27
C ASP A 362 -4.62 31.44 -13.92
N SER A 363 -4.53 30.62 -14.97
CA SER A 363 -5.67 29.99 -15.63
C SER A 363 -6.03 28.61 -15.08
N LEU A 364 -5.12 27.96 -14.34
CA LEU A 364 -5.32 26.67 -13.67
C LEU A 364 -5.87 26.84 -12.26
N LEU A 365 -5.50 27.93 -11.58
CA LEU A 365 -5.98 28.30 -10.26
C LEU A 365 -6.40 29.77 -10.34
N ASP A 366 -7.61 30.04 -10.85
CA ASP A 366 -8.24 31.34 -10.61
C ASP A 366 -8.63 31.41 -9.12
N VAL A 367 -7.63 31.72 -8.30
CA VAL A 367 -7.73 31.78 -6.83
C VAL A 367 -8.77 32.82 -6.41
N ASP A 368 -8.99 33.85 -7.22
CA ASP A 368 -9.97 34.91 -6.96
C ASP A 368 -11.40 34.46 -7.28
N SER A 369 -11.62 33.65 -8.33
CA SER A 369 -12.88 32.95 -8.58
C SER A 369 -13.19 31.89 -7.53
N VAL A 370 -12.19 31.11 -7.09
CA VAL A 370 -12.35 30.14 -5.99
C VAL A 370 -12.70 30.85 -4.67
N ARG A 371 -12.08 32.00 -4.39
CA ARG A 371 -12.39 32.83 -3.21
C ARG A 371 -13.75 33.52 -3.29
N GLN A 372 -14.14 34.08 -4.45
CA GLN A 372 -15.47 34.68 -4.64
C GLN A 372 -16.58 33.64 -4.55
N THR A 373 -16.36 32.44 -5.09
CA THR A 373 -17.33 31.34 -5.01
C THR A 373 -17.46 30.79 -3.58
N ALA A 374 -16.36 30.76 -2.81
CA ALA A 374 -16.35 30.36 -1.40
C ALA A 374 -16.99 31.40 -0.46
N SER A 375 -16.92 32.70 -0.80
CA SER A 375 -17.53 33.77 0.02
C SER A 375 -19.02 33.97 -0.24
N THR A 376 -19.53 33.56 -1.41
CA THR A 376 -20.95 33.77 -1.79
C THR A 376 -21.83 32.52 -1.74
N CYS A 377 -21.27 31.30 -1.67
CA CYS A 377 -22.07 30.07 -1.70
C CYS A 377 -21.52 28.99 -0.75
N GLY A 378 -22.28 28.69 0.32
CA GLY A 378 -21.86 27.73 1.35
C GLY A 378 -21.46 26.35 0.80
N ARG A 379 -20.43 25.76 1.41
CA ARG A 379 -19.82 24.39 1.36
C ARG A 379 -19.99 23.46 0.14
N ARG A 380 -21.10 23.47 -0.61
CA ARG A 380 -21.34 22.65 -1.81
C ARG A 380 -20.69 23.16 -3.09
N ALA A 381 -20.35 24.46 -3.19
CA ALA A 381 -19.75 25.03 -4.41
C ALA A 381 -18.22 24.85 -4.49
N LEU A 382 -17.52 24.84 -3.34
CA LEU A 382 -16.08 24.53 -3.23
C LEU A 382 -15.72 23.18 -3.87
N HIS A 383 -16.61 22.19 -3.75
CA HIS A 383 -16.44 20.87 -4.39
C HIS A 383 -16.49 20.93 -5.93
N ARG A 384 -17.24 21.85 -6.55
CA ARG A 384 -17.33 21.97 -8.02
C ARG A 384 -16.15 22.75 -8.61
N GLY A 385 -15.70 23.80 -7.92
CA GLY A 385 -14.51 24.58 -8.32
C GLY A 385 -13.22 23.74 -8.23
N ALA A 386 -13.04 23.00 -7.12
CA ALA A 386 -11.91 22.08 -6.96
C ALA A 386 -11.89 20.96 -8.01
N LEU A 387 -13.07 20.43 -8.39
CA LEU A 387 -13.18 19.42 -9.44
C LEU A 387 -12.78 19.97 -10.82
N SER A 388 -13.13 21.23 -11.12
CA SER A 388 -12.74 21.91 -12.37
C SER A 388 -11.22 22.04 -12.51
N VAL A 389 -10.54 22.45 -11.42
CA VAL A 389 -9.08 22.62 -11.37
C VAL A 389 -8.35 21.29 -11.52
N VAL A 390 -8.80 20.24 -10.83
CA VAL A 390 -8.24 18.88 -10.96
C VAL A 390 -8.49 18.31 -12.38
N LEU A 391 -9.65 18.57 -12.97
CA LEU A 391 -9.98 18.13 -14.34
C LEU A 391 -9.18 18.90 -15.41
N GLN A 392 -8.88 20.18 -15.19
CA GLN A 392 -7.99 20.95 -16.07
C GLN A 392 -6.54 20.49 -15.96
N ALA A 393 -6.03 20.22 -14.75
CA ALA A 393 -4.70 19.62 -14.56
C ALA A 393 -4.59 18.24 -15.25
N GLN A 394 -5.65 17.42 -15.19
CA GLN A 394 -5.70 16.13 -15.90
C GLN A 394 -5.75 16.25 -17.42
N ARG A 395 -6.37 17.30 -17.98
CA ARG A 395 -6.41 17.53 -19.44
C ARG A 395 -5.06 17.93 -20.03
N VAL A 396 -4.19 18.56 -19.25
CA VAL A 396 -2.89 19.07 -19.71
C VAL A 396 -1.81 17.98 -19.62
N GLY A 397 -1.93 17.05 -18.68
CA GLY A 397 -0.99 15.93 -18.48
C GLY A 397 -1.26 14.66 -19.30
N CYS A 398 -2.32 14.59 -20.11
CA CYS A 398 -2.72 13.35 -20.79
C CYS A 398 -2.81 13.51 -22.32
N LYS A 399 -1.65 13.54 -22.99
CA LYS A 399 -1.51 13.07 -24.38
C LYS A 399 -0.74 11.75 -24.40
N ARG A 400 -1.35 10.70 -23.87
CA ARG A 400 -1.19 9.34 -24.38
C ARG A 400 -2.52 8.62 -24.27
N THR A 401 -3.44 9.06 -25.12
CA THR A 401 -4.74 8.45 -25.34
C THR A 401 -4.58 7.27 -26.29
N VAL A 402 -4.94 6.07 -25.86
CA VAL A 402 -5.56 5.09 -26.74
C VAL A 402 -7.04 5.11 -26.37
N LEU A 403 -7.84 5.80 -27.19
CA LEU A 403 -9.30 5.82 -27.08
C LEU A 403 -9.84 4.51 -27.66
N ASP A 404 -10.77 3.86 -26.96
CA ASP A 404 -11.69 2.93 -27.62
C ASP A 404 -12.77 3.72 -28.40
N ARG A 405 -13.50 3.01 -29.27
CA ARG A 405 -14.30 3.60 -30.35
C ARG A 405 -15.56 4.33 -29.91
N ASP A 406 -15.97 4.30 -28.64
CA ASP A 406 -17.32 4.74 -28.25
C ASP A 406 -17.37 5.98 -27.34
N GLY A 407 -16.24 6.65 -27.08
CA GLY A 407 -16.25 8.07 -26.72
C GLY A 407 -17.01 8.47 -25.44
N ALA A 408 -17.20 7.58 -24.47
CA ALA A 408 -17.89 7.88 -23.21
C ALA A 408 -16.91 8.20 -22.06
N LEU A 409 -16.96 9.44 -21.53
CA LEU A 409 -16.30 9.84 -20.28
C LEU A 409 -17.03 9.22 -19.08
N ALA A 410 -16.47 8.20 -18.45
CA ALA A 410 -16.86 7.77 -17.12
C ALA A 410 -15.97 8.46 -16.07
N VAL A 411 -16.36 9.65 -15.62
CA VAL A 411 -15.75 10.31 -14.45
C VAL A 411 -16.59 9.98 -13.22
N THR A 412 -16.16 8.94 -12.52
CA THR A 412 -16.53 8.70 -11.11
C THR A 412 -15.26 8.33 -10.35
N ARG A 413 -14.42 9.33 -10.04
CA ARG A 413 -13.50 9.23 -8.90
C ARG A 413 -14.33 9.49 -7.64
N ALA A 414 -14.99 8.45 -7.13
CA ALA A 414 -15.29 8.40 -5.71
C ALA A 414 -13.96 8.22 -5.00
N PHE A 415 -13.62 9.08 -4.03
CA PHE A 415 -12.64 8.72 -3.01
C PHE A 415 -13.10 7.37 -2.42
N PRO A 416 -12.33 6.28 -2.54
CA PRO A 416 -12.68 5.07 -1.81
C PRO A 416 -12.58 5.43 -0.33
N SER A 417 -13.73 5.48 0.33
CA SER A 417 -13.80 5.33 1.77
C SER A 417 -13.27 3.93 2.06
N PHE A 418 -11.98 3.82 2.38
CA PHE A 418 -11.39 2.54 2.78
C PHE A 418 -12.00 2.12 4.11
N PRO A 419 -12.74 1.00 4.18
CA PRO A 419 -13.28 0.48 5.44
C PRO A 419 -12.21 -0.28 6.25
N MET A 420 -10.95 -0.34 5.79
CA MET A 420 -9.95 -1.29 6.29
C MET A 420 -9.48 -1.07 7.73
N LEU A 421 -9.70 0.10 8.34
CA LEU A 421 -9.42 0.29 9.77
C LEU A 421 -10.47 -0.36 10.69
N ARG A 422 -11.68 -0.69 10.20
CA ARG A 422 -12.70 -1.36 11.03
C ARG A 422 -12.47 -2.87 11.18
N ALA A 423 -11.73 -3.49 10.26
CA ALA A 423 -11.50 -4.94 10.26
C ALA A 423 -10.54 -5.40 11.37
N TRP A 424 -9.83 -4.48 12.02
CA TRP A 424 -8.81 -4.78 13.05
C TRP A 424 -9.25 -4.43 14.49
N GLY A 425 -10.55 -4.27 14.75
CA GLY A 425 -11.09 -4.28 16.11
C GLY A 425 -10.59 -3.18 17.07
N MET A 426 -9.97 -2.11 16.56
CA MET A 426 -9.46 -0.99 17.36
C MET A 426 -10.42 0.21 17.36
N GLU A 427 -11.66 0.00 17.80
CA GLU A 427 -12.51 1.08 18.33
C GLU A 427 -13.12 0.62 19.65
N ARG A 428 -12.74 1.25 20.76
CA ARG A 428 -13.51 1.15 22.00
C ARG A 428 -14.87 1.80 21.74
N GLN A 429 -15.95 1.06 22.02
CA GLN A 429 -17.29 1.62 22.06
C GLN A 429 -17.34 2.80 23.06
N PRO A 430 -18.04 3.89 22.75
CA PRO A 430 -18.36 4.90 23.74
C PRO A 430 -19.34 4.27 24.74
N SER A 431 -18.88 4.04 25.97
CA SER A 431 -19.75 3.65 27.09
C SER A 431 -20.69 4.82 27.41
N GLY A 432 -21.85 4.82 26.77
CA GLY A 432 -23.01 5.54 27.24
C GLY A 432 -23.68 4.70 28.32
N ASP A 433 -23.37 4.97 29.57
CA ASP A 433 -24.31 4.83 30.68
C ASP A 433 -23.90 5.81 31.79
N ARG A 434 -24.61 6.94 31.82
CA ARG A 434 -24.70 7.80 33.00
C ARG A 434 -25.68 7.13 33.95
N ALA A 435 -25.18 6.54 35.02
CA ALA A 435 -25.92 6.39 36.26
C ALA A 435 -24.98 6.87 37.38
N GLY A 436 -25.33 8.00 37.99
CA GLY A 436 -24.54 8.62 39.04
C GLY A 436 -24.56 7.79 40.32
N ILE A 437 -23.41 7.73 40.99
CA ILE A 437 -23.33 7.61 42.44
C ILE A 437 -22.22 8.56 42.91
N GLU A 438 -22.54 9.21 44.01
CA GLU A 438 -21.98 10.43 44.58
C GLU A 438 -20.56 10.28 45.13
N ALA A 439 -20.00 11.46 45.41
CA ALA A 439 -18.71 11.70 46.04
C ALA A 439 -18.51 10.95 47.36
N GLY A 440 -17.27 10.52 47.58
CA GLY A 440 -16.76 10.12 48.89
C GLY A 440 -15.25 10.37 48.93
N CYS A 441 -14.86 11.57 49.37
CA CYS A 441 -13.53 11.81 49.92
C CYS A 441 -13.28 10.84 51.09
N ALA A 442 -12.17 10.12 51.05
CA ALA A 442 -11.50 9.67 52.27
C ALA A 442 -10.00 9.51 51.96
N ASP A 443 -9.23 10.35 52.65
CA ASP A 443 -7.78 10.28 52.76
C ASP A 443 -7.31 8.89 53.19
N SER A 444 -6.17 8.44 52.66
CA SER A 444 -5.06 7.95 53.49
C SER A 444 -3.84 7.68 52.63
N GLU A 445 -2.81 8.44 52.96
CA GLU A 445 -1.40 8.17 52.70
C GLU A 445 -1.03 6.74 53.11
N GLN A 446 -0.26 6.03 52.29
CA GLN A 446 0.86 5.22 52.79
C GLN A 446 1.79 4.75 51.67
N GLU A 447 2.93 5.43 51.64
CA GLU A 447 4.30 4.90 51.58
C GLU A 447 4.70 3.92 50.46
N ALA A 448 5.57 4.46 49.61
CA ALA A 448 6.65 3.75 48.94
C ALA A 448 7.40 2.76 49.84
N ARG A 449 7.74 1.60 49.31
CA ARG A 449 8.96 0.86 49.67
C ARG A 449 9.47 0.03 48.49
N CYS A 450 10.67 0.41 48.05
CA CYS A 450 11.60 -0.38 47.24
C CYS A 450 12.02 -1.68 47.95
N VAL A 451 12.80 -2.48 47.22
CA VAL A 451 13.56 -3.70 47.58
C VAL A 451 12.77 -4.98 47.24
N SER A 452 13.23 -5.91 46.40
CA SER A 452 14.57 -6.28 45.90
C SER A 452 14.49 -6.95 44.53
#